data_AF-A0A5J4QCJ3-F1
#
_entry.id   AF-A0A5J4QCJ3-F1
#
_cell.length_a   1.000
_cell.length_b   1.000
_cell.length_c   1.000
_cell.angle_alpha   90.00
_cell.angle_beta   90.00
_cell.angle_gamma   90.00
#
_symmetry.space_group_name_H-M   'P 1'
#
loop_
_entity.id
_entity.type
_entity.pdbx_description
1 polymer ?
#
loop_
_entity_poly.entity_id
_entity_poly.type
_entity_poly.pdbx_seq_one_letter_code
_entity_poly.pdbx_strand_id
1 'polypeptide(L)' 'KPLPKRWVVERTFSWFENFRRLAKDYEYTTSSSQAMIYLAFIALMLNKITFL' A
#
# COMPACT_ATOMS: atom_id res chain seq x y z
N LYS A 1 -22.76 -12.77 -0.01
CA LYS A 1 -22.08 -13.45 -1.15
C LYS A 1 -20.73 -12.75 -1.35
N PRO A 2 -19.59 -13.46 -1.44
CA PRO A 2 -18.29 -12.81 -1.63
C PRO A 2 -18.26 -12.01 -2.94
N LEU A 3 -17.68 -10.81 -2.91
CA LEU A 3 -17.53 -9.95 -4.09
C LEU A 3 -16.50 -10.56 -5.06
N PRO A 4 -16.79 -10.65 -6.35
CA PRO A 4 -15.81 -11.13 -7.33
C PRO A 4 -14.57 -10.22 -7.30
N LYS A 5 -13.37 -10.83 -7.34
CA LYS A 5 -12.06 -10.15 -7.35
C LYS A 5 -11.69 -9.38 -6.06
N ARG A 6 -12.41 -9.54 -4.95
CA ARG A 6 -12.05 -8.96 -3.64
C ARG A 6 -10.58 -9.24 -3.24
N TRP A 7 -10.07 -10.43 -3.57
CA TRP A 7 -8.69 -10.84 -3.29
C TRP A 7 -7.63 -9.91 -3.91
N VAL A 8 -7.94 -9.21 -5.01
CA VAL A 8 -6.98 -8.30 -5.65
C VAL A 8 -6.68 -7.12 -4.74
N VAL A 9 -7.72 -6.56 -4.13
CA VAL A 9 -7.62 -5.43 -3.18
C VAL A 9 -6.98 -5.89 -1.87
N GLU A 10 -7.37 -7.05 -1.36
CA GLU A 10 -6.76 -7.61 -0.15
C GLU A 10 -5.26 -7.90 -0.34
N ARG A 11 -4.85 -8.39 -1.53
CA ARG A 11 -3.44 -8.59 -1.87
C ARG A 11 -2.66 -7.27 -1.87
N THR A 12 -3.23 -6.18 -2.37
CA THR A 12 -2.57 -4.87 -2.30
C THR A 12 -2.36 -4.41 -0.86
N PHE A 13 -3.32 -4.67 0.04
CA PHE A 13 -3.17 -4.36 1.45
C PHE A 13 -2.14 -5.27 2.15
N SER A 14 -2.08 -6.56 1.80
CA SER A 14 -1.05 -7.47 2.33
C SER A 14 0.37 -7.00 1.96
N TRP A 15 0.58 -6.46 0.77
CA TRP A 15 1.88 -5.89 0.40
C TRP A 15 2.27 -4.67 1.22
N PHE A 16 1.29 -3.93 1.78
CA PHE A 16 1.55 -2.82 2.68
C PHE A 16 2.04 -3.23 4.06
N GLU A 17 1.93 -4.50 4.46
CA GLU A 17 2.52 -4.99 5.70
C GLU A 17 4.04 -4.81 5.75
N ASN A 18 4.71 -4.76 4.58
CA ASN A 18 6.14 -4.45 4.49
C ASN A 18 6.47 -2.98 4.82
N PHE A 19 5.49 -2.09 4.72
CA PHE A 19 5.63 -0.67 5.04
C PHE A 19 5.17 -0.41 6.47
N ARG A 20 6.05 -0.68 7.44
CA ARG A 20 5.73 -0.55 8.88
C ARG A 20 5.12 0.80 9.28
N ARG A 21 5.48 1.87 8.57
CA ARG A 21 4.95 3.22 8.80
C ARG A 21 3.47 3.39 8.43
N LEU A 22 2.91 2.51 7.61
CA LEU A 22 1.47 2.48 7.29
C LEU A 22 0.66 1.66 8.30
N ALA A 23 1.30 0.87 9.16
CA ALA A 23 0.62 0.02 10.14
C ALA A 23 -0.03 0.81 11.29
N LYS A 24 0.43 2.04 11.52
CA LYS A 24 -0.11 2.96 12.52
C LYS A 24 -0.08 4.38 11.97
N ASP A 25 -1.00 5.22 12.40
CA ASP A 25 -0.96 6.64 12.05
C ASP A 25 0.16 7.34 12.82
N TYR A 26 1.32 7.45 12.16
CA TYR A 26 2.50 8.13 12.69
C TYR A 26 2.53 9.61 12.30
N GLU A 27 1.77 10.00 11.29
CA GLU A 27 1.88 11.32 10.68
C GLU A 27 0.95 12.31 11.37
N TYR A 28 1.45 13.52 11.58
CA TYR A 28 0.67 14.58 12.24
C TYR A 28 -0.36 15.23 11.30
N THR A 29 -0.11 15.20 9.99
CA THR A 29 -0.98 15.80 8.99
C THR A 29 -1.48 14.75 8.00
N THR A 30 -2.72 14.90 7.58
CA THR A 30 -3.35 14.04 6.56
C THR A 30 -2.59 14.07 5.24
N SER A 31 -2.02 15.23 4.87
CA SER A 31 -1.19 15.37 3.67
C SER A 31 0.07 14.49 3.74
N SER A 32 0.70 14.39 4.92
CA SER A 32 1.87 13.51 5.10
C SER A 32 1.45 12.04 5.07
N SER A 33 0.34 11.66 5.71
CA SER A 33 -0.20 10.29 5.64
C SER A 33 -0.50 9.88 4.19
N GLN A 34 -1.11 10.78 3.41
CA GLN A 34 -1.38 10.56 1.99
C GLN A 34 -0.09 10.40 1.18
N ALA A 35 0.92 11.24 1.42
CA ALA A 35 2.22 11.12 0.76
C ALA A 35 2.89 9.76 1.04
N MET A 36 2.81 9.25 2.27
CA MET A 36 3.33 7.92 2.61
C MET A 36 2.61 6.79 1.86
N ILE A 37 1.28 6.89 1.69
CA ILE A 37 0.51 5.92 0.89
C ILE A 37 0.97 5.95 -0.57
N TYR A 38 1.11 7.14 -1.18
CA TYR A 38 1.59 7.25 -2.56
C TYR A 38 3.00 6.67 -2.73
N LEU A 39 3.89 6.92 -1.77
CA LEU A 39 5.26 6.40 -1.79
C LEU A 39 5.28 4.87 -1.71
N ALA A 40 4.43 4.27 -0.89
CA ALA A 40 4.29 2.81 -0.81
C ALA A 40 3.81 2.20 -2.13
N PHE A 41 2.82 2.82 -2.78
CA PHE A 41 2.36 2.39 -4.11
C PHE A 41 3.45 2.52 -5.18
N ILE A 42 4.21 3.63 -5.20
CA ILE A 42 5.32 3.82 -6.14
C ILE A 42 6.37 2.73 -5.97
N ALA A 43 6.82 2.48 -4.74
CA ALA A 43 7.80 1.44 -4.44
C ALA A 43 7.30 0.04 -4.85
N LEU A 44 6.01 -0.23 -4.64
CA LEU A 44 5.39 -1.48 -5.07
C LEU A 44 5.38 -1.63 -6.60
N MET A 45 5.01 -0.57 -7.32
CA MET A 45 5.00 -0.56 -8.78
C MET A 45 6.41 -0.69 -9.37
N LEU A 46 7.41 -0.02 -8.77
CA LEU A 46 8.81 -0.15 -9.17
C LEU A 46 9.30 -1.59 -9.03
N ASN A 47 9.05 -2.24 -7.89
CA ASN A 47 9.42 -3.65 -7.70
C ASN A 47 8.75 -4.54 -8.76
N LYS A 48 7.49 -4.29 -9.10
CA LYS A 48 6.82 -5.07 -10.14
C LYS A 48 7.43 -4.85 -11.52
N ILE A 49 7.80 -3.62 -11.87
CA ILE A 49 8.40 -3.33 -13.18
C ILE A 49 9.83 -3.87 -13.28
N THR A 50 10.62 -3.77 -12.21
CA THR A 50 12.01 -4.21 -12.19
C THR A 50 12.17 -5.73 -12.12
N PHE A 51 11.22 -6.42 -11.47
CA PHE A 51 11.23 -7.89 -11.36
C PHE A 51 10.26 -8.59 -12.35
N LEU A 52 9.71 -7.84 -13.32
CA LEU A 52 9.10 -8.38 -14.55
C LEU A 52 10.14 -8.43 -15.67
#